data_AF-A0A2Z7D5M3-F1
#
_entry.id   AF-A0A2Z7D5M3-F1
#
_cell.length_a   1.000
_cell.length_b   1.000
_cell.length_c   1.000
_cell.angle_alpha   90.00
_cell.angle_beta   90.00
_cell.angle_gamma   90.00
#
_symmetry.space_group_name_H-M   'P 1'
#
loop_
_entity.id
_entity.type
_entity.pdbx_description
1 polymer ?
#
loop_
_entity_poly.entity_id
_entity_poly.type
_entity_poly.pdbx_seq_one_letter_code
_entity_poly.pdbx_strand_id
1 'polypeptide(L)'
;MADQTDDDEVFDFSNVEFTRDDLVIALNDMVKEYRKLSHSFEEAKAENMSIKSSYIDSNSDEFEDIDILKTELSKLQAENEMLKDETSELKAEIEALNQLVGSWNHSSRVLHKLNEYQKQASDKTGIGFNDSEFSEGETSTQSRPAYD
;
A
#
# COMPACT_ATOMS: atom_id res chain seq x y z
N MET A 1 -76.78 30.74 -55.91
CA MET A 1 -75.78 30.72 -54.83
C MET A 1 -75.31 29.27 -54.75
N ALA A 2 -74.01 29.08 -55.02
CA ALA A 2 -73.16 27.87 -55.10
C ALA A 2 -73.79 26.47 -55.18
N ASP A 3 -73.56 25.84 -56.33
CA ASP A 3 -73.52 24.38 -56.54
C ASP A 3 -72.08 23.93 -56.20
N GLN A 4 -71.92 23.06 -55.20
CA GLN A 4 -70.63 22.44 -54.86
C GLN A 4 -70.69 20.99 -55.33
N THR A 5 -70.09 20.74 -56.49
CA THR A 5 -69.71 19.39 -56.92
C THR A 5 -68.50 18.96 -56.11
N ASP A 6 -68.70 18.00 -55.21
CA ASP A 6 -67.61 17.28 -54.56
C ASP A 6 -66.85 16.52 -55.65
N ASP A 7 -65.66 17.03 -55.98
CA ASP A 7 -64.64 16.33 -56.76
C ASP A 7 -64.24 15.08 -55.96
N ASP A 8 -64.94 13.98 -56.22
CA ASP A 8 -64.55 12.63 -55.86
C ASP A 8 -63.26 12.36 -56.65
N GLU A 9 -62.11 12.66 -56.04
CA GLU A 9 -60.78 12.30 -56.55
C GLU A 9 -60.69 10.77 -56.60
N VAL A 10 -61.30 10.19 -57.63
CA VAL A 10 -61.12 8.81 -58.04
C VAL A 10 -59.64 8.67 -58.33
N PHE A 11 -58.93 7.97 -57.44
CA PHE A 11 -57.56 7.55 -57.70
C PHE A 11 -57.54 6.84 -59.06
N ASP A 12 -57.01 7.52 -60.07
CA ASP A 12 -56.76 6.95 -61.39
C ASP A 12 -55.60 5.98 -61.24
N PHE A 13 -55.92 4.77 -60.78
CA PHE A 13 -55.06 3.63 -60.93
C PHE A 13 -55.05 3.33 -62.43
N SER A 14 -54.15 4.01 -63.16
CA SER A 14 -53.74 3.57 -64.48
C SER A 14 -53.45 2.07 -64.36
N ASN A 15 -54.28 1.24 -65.00
CA ASN A 15 -54.22 -0.21 -64.89
C ASN A 15 -52.91 -0.67 -65.53
N VAL A 16 -51.83 -0.70 -64.74
CA VAL A 16 -50.61 -1.41 -65.12
C VAL A 16 -51.02 -2.88 -65.17
N GLU A 17 -51.13 -3.39 -66.39
CA GLU A 17 -51.61 -4.74 -66.69
C GLU A 17 -50.56 -5.75 -66.23
N PHE A 18 -50.66 -6.20 -64.98
CA PHE A 18 -49.81 -7.27 -64.45
C PHE A 18 -50.36 -8.62 -64.88
N THR A 19 -49.50 -9.48 -65.41
CA THR A 19 -49.89 -10.85 -65.70
C THR A 19 -49.99 -11.65 -64.40
N ARG A 20 -50.76 -12.74 -64.43
CA ARG A 20 -50.81 -13.70 -63.32
C ARG A 20 -49.41 -14.23 -62.96
N ASP A 21 -48.55 -14.38 -63.95
CA ASP A 21 -47.18 -14.87 -63.77
C ASP A 21 -46.32 -13.86 -63.02
N ASP A 22 -46.48 -12.56 -63.31
CA ASP A 22 -45.77 -11.49 -62.61
C ASP A 22 -46.12 -11.47 -61.11
N LEU A 23 -47.40 -11.69 -60.76
CA LEU A 23 -47.83 -11.79 -59.37
C LEU A 23 -47.23 -13.03 -58.67
N VAL A 24 -47.19 -14.17 -59.36
CA VAL A 24 -46.60 -15.41 -58.83
C VAL A 24 -45.10 -15.23 -58.57
N ILE A 25 -44.38 -14.55 -59.48
CA ILE A 25 -42.96 -14.23 -59.32
C ILE A 25 -42.76 -13.33 -58.09
N ALA A 26 -43.50 -12.23 -57.99
CA ALA A 26 -43.41 -11.30 -56.86
C ALA A 26 -43.69 -12.00 -55.53
N LEU A 27 -44.71 -12.85 -55.46
CA LEU A 27 -45.04 -13.59 -54.25
C LEU A 27 -43.91 -14.56 -53.86
N ASN A 28 -43.35 -15.27 -54.83
CA ASN A 28 -42.27 -16.22 -54.59
C ASN A 28 -40.99 -15.51 -54.11
N ASP A 29 -40.69 -14.33 -54.66
CA ASP A 29 -39.56 -13.52 -54.23
C ASP A 29 -39.76 -12.95 -52.82
N MET A 30 -40.97 -12.49 -52.47
CA MET A 30 -41.27 -12.11 -51.07
C MET A 30 -41.09 -13.29 -50.10
N VAL A 31 -41.50 -14.51 -50.48
CA VAL A 31 -41.30 -15.71 -49.64
C VAL A 31 -39.82 -16.00 -49.44
N LYS A 32 -38.98 -15.82 -50.47
CA LYS A 32 -37.53 -15.98 -50.34
C LYS A 32 -36.93 -14.93 -49.42
N GLU A 33 -37.30 -13.66 -49.58
CA GLU A 33 -36.80 -12.58 -48.73
C GLU A 33 -37.26 -12.74 -47.28
N TYR A 34 -38.52 -13.12 -47.04
CA TYR A 34 -39.00 -13.44 -45.70
C TYR A 34 -38.21 -14.58 -45.05
N ARG A 35 -37.89 -15.63 -45.81
CA ARG A 35 -37.06 -16.74 -45.31
C ARG A 35 -35.66 -16.27 -44.91
N LYS A 36 -35.03 -15.41 -45.71
CA LYS A 36 -33.72 -14.81 -45.37
C LYS A 36 -33.82 -13.95 -44.11
N LEU A 37 -34.83 -13.10 -44.03
CA LEU A 37 -35.08 -12.24 -42.87
C LEU A 37 -35.31 -13.06 -41.59
N SER A 38 -36.13 -14.09 -41.68
CA SER A 38 -36.40 -15.01 -40.56
C SER A 38 -35.13 -15.71 -40.08
N HIS A 39 -34.24 -16.11 -40.99
CA HIS A 39 -32.97 -16.72 -40.61
C HIS A 39 -32.05 -15.72 -39.92
N SER A 40 -31.91 -14.51 -40.48
CA SER A 40 -31.11 -13.44 -39.88
C SER A 40 -31.62 -13.03 -38.50
N PHE A 41 -32.94 -13.05 -38.28
CA PHE A 41 -33.53 -12.78 -36.97
C PHE A 41 -33.13 -13.83 -35.92
N GLU A 42 -33.20 -15.13 -36.25
CA GLU A 42 -32.78 -16.18 -35.32
C GLU A 42 -31.27 -16.15 -35.05
N GLU A 43 -30.46 -15.79 -36.05
CA GLU A 43 -29.01 -15.57 -35.88
C GLU A 43 -28.74 -14.39 -34.92
N ALA A 44 -29.37 -13.24 -35.14
CA ALA A 44 -29.24 -12.08 -34.27
C ALA A 44 -29.70 -12.37 -32.84
N LYS A 45 -30.75 -13.19 -32.68
CA LYS A 45 -31.23 -13.64 -31.37
C LYS A 45 -30.22 -14.57 -30.68
N ALA A 46 -29.61 -15.49 -31.41
CA ALA A 46 -28.56 -16.36 -30.89
C ALA A 46 -27.31 -15.56 -30.46
N GLU A 47 -26.89 -14.60 -31.29
CA GLU A 47 -25.78 -13.70 -30.98
C GLU A 47 -26.07 -12.86 -29.73
N ASN A 48 -27.28 -12.29 -29.61
CA ASN A 48 -27.67 -11.51 -28.44
C ASN A 48 -27.65 -12.35 -27.14
N MET A 49 -28.11 -13.60 -27.21
CA MET A 49 -27.99 -14.54 -26.08
C MET A 49 -26.52 -14.83 -25.72
N SER A 50 -25.65 -15.03 -26.73
CA SER A 50 -24.22 -15.26 -26.53
C SER A 50 -23.50 -14.05 -25.91
N ILE A 51 -23.84 -12.83 -26.36
CA ILE A 51 -23.29 -11.61 -25.79
C ILE A 51 -23.73 -11.49 -24.33
N LYS A 52 -25.01 -11.73 -24.05
CA LYS A 52 -25.56 -11.65 -22.69
C LYS A 52 -24.90 -12.65 -21.73
N SER A 53 -24.64 -13.88 -22.17
CA SER A 53 -23.89 -14.84 -21.35
C SER A 53 -22.45 -14.36 -21.13
N SER A 54 -21.75 -13.92 -22.18
CA SER A 54 -20.37 -13.44 -22.06
C SER A 54 -20.23 -12.22 -21.13
N TYR A 55 -21.24 -11.34 -21.10
CA TYR A 55 -21.29 -10.17 -20.22
C TYR A 55 -21.53 -10.56 -18.75
N ILE A 56 -22.39 -11.55 -18.51
CA ILE A 56 -22.65 -12.05 -17.15
C ILE A 56 -21.41 -12.77 -16.61
N ASP A 57 -20.79 -13.61 -17.43
CA ASP A 57 -19.59 -14.37 -17.04
C ASP A 57 -18.41 -13.41 -16.76
N SER A 58 -18.19 -12.40 -17.61
CA SER A 58 -17.10 -11.43 -17.40
C SER A 58 -17.30 -10.54 -16.17
N ASN A 59 -18.54 -10.14 -15.85
CA ASN A 59 -18.80 -9.35 -14.64
C ASN A 59 -18.63 -10.16 -13.36
N SER A 60 -18.90 -11.47 -13.39
CA SER A 60 -18.80 -12.32 -12.20
C SER A 60 -17.37 -12.35 -11.64
N ASP A 61 -16.38 -12.49 -12.52
CA ASP A 61 -14.97 -12.52 -12.12
C ASP A 61 -14.50 -11.16 -11.59
N GLU A 62 -14.96 -10.04 -12.17
CA GLU A 62 -14.62 -8.70 -11.70
C GLU A 62 -15.18 -8.37 -10.31
N PHE A 63 -16.36 -8.90 -9.95
CA PHE A 63 -16.94 -8.67 -8.61
C PHE A 63 -16.17 -9.40 -7.50
N GLU A 64 -15.67 -10.61 -7.75
CA GLU A 64 -14.88 -11.36 -6.78
C GLU A 64 -13.51 -10.70 -6.54
N ASP A 65 -12.89 -10.20 -7.61
CA ASP A 65 -11.64 -9.42 -7.53
C ASP A 65 -11.81 -8.13 -6.70
N ILE A 66 -12.94 -7.43 -6.85
CA ILE A 66 -13.23 -6.21 -6.07
C ILE A 66 -13.34 -6.51 -4.57
N ASP A 67 -13.99 -7.61 -4.19
CA ASP A 67 -14.12 -7.99 -2.78
C ASP A 67 -12.76 -8.41 -2.19
N ILE A 68 -11.94 -9.15 -2.95
CA ILE A 68 -10.56 -9.48 -2.55
C ILE A 68 -9.75 -8.20 -2.32
N LEU A 69 -9.74 -7.28 -3.29
CA LEU A 69 -9.01 -6.01 -3.17
C LEU A 69 -9.47 -5.19 -1.95
N LYS A 70 -10.78 -5.18 -1.67
CA LYS A 70 -11.34 -4.46 -0.52
C LYS A 70 -10.90 -5.06 0.81
N THR A 71 -10.84 -6.40 0.91
CA THR A 71 -10.33 -7.07 2.11
C THR A 71 -8.84 -6.80 2.31
N GLU A 72 -8.05 -6.85 1.24
CA GLU A 72 -6.61 -6.60 1.30
C GLU A 72 -6.30 -5.14 1.66
N LEU A 73 -7.07 -4.19 1.12
CA LEU A 73 -6.98 -2.77 1.49
C LEU A 73 -7.27 -2.57 2.98
N SER A 74 -8.31 -3.22 3.51
CA SER A 74 -8.67 -3.14 4.94
C SER A 74 -7.57 -3.70 5.84
N LYS A 75 -6.92 -4.79 5.42
CA LYS A 75 -5.78 -5.39 6.13
C LYS A 75 -4.57 -4.45 6.15
N LEU A 76 -4.20 -3.90 4.99
CA LEU A 76 -3.10 -2.94 4.87
C LEU A 76 -3.35 -1.68 5.69
N GLN A 77 -4.60 -1.22 5.77
CA GLN A 77 -4.95 -0.06 6.57
C GLN A 77 -4.77 -0.31 8.08
N ALA A 78 -5.13 -1.50 8.57
CA ALA A 78 -4.90 -1.90 9.95
C ALA A 78 -3.40 -2.03 10.28
N GLU A 79 -2.62 -2.63 9.37
CA GLU A 79 -1.16 -2.74 9.52
C GLU A 79 -0.48 -1.36 9.53
N ASN A 80 -0.91 -0.43 8.68
CA ASN A 80 -0.38 0.93 8.66
C ASN A 80 -0.60 1.69 9.98
N GLU A 81 -1.78 1.60 10.58
CA GLU A 81 -2.02 2.24 11.88
C GLU A 81 -1.16 1.60 12.99
N MET A 82 -0.99 0.28 13.00
CA MET A 82 -0.09 -0.40 13.94
C MET A 82 1.36 0.07 13.82
N LEU A 83 1.87 0.15 12.58
CA LEU A 83 3.24 0.61 12.32
C LEU A 83 3.44 2.08 12.73
N LYS A 84 2.41 2.90 12.57
CA LYS A 84 2.44 4.31 12.97
C LYS A 84 2.46 4.47 14.50
N ASP A 85 1.76 3.61 15.23
CA ASP A 85 1.82 3.55 16.69
C ASP A 85 3.21 3.11 17.15
N GLU A 86 3.76 2.02 16.60
CA GLU A 86 5.11 1.53 16.92
C GLU A 86 6.19 2.58 16.59
N THR A 87 6.06 3.27 15.44
CA THR A 87 6.96 4.36 15.06
C THR A 87 6.90 5.52 16.05
N SER A 88 5.71 5.81 16.59
CA SER A 88 5.52 6.86 17.59
C SER A 88 6.15 6.50 18.94
N GLU A 89 6.04 5.24 19.36
CA GLU A 89 6.69 4.70 20.55
C GLU A 89 8.22 4.74 20.43
N LEU A 90 8.77 4.23 19.33
CA LEU A 90 10.21 4.27 19.06
C LEU A 90 10.76 5.70 19.05
N LYS A 91 10.00 6.65 18.51
CA LYS A 91 10.39 8.07 18.52
C LYS A 91 10.48 8.62 19.95
N ALA A 92 9.54 8.26 20.82
CA ALA A 92 9.57 8.65 22.23
C ALA A 92 10.76 8.01 22.98
N GLU A 93 11.05 6.73 22.69
CA GLU A 93 12.20 6.04 23.28
C GLU A 93 13.54 6.67 22.85
N ILE A 94 13.68 7.04 21.57
CA ILE A 94 14.84 7.78 21.06
C ILE A 94 15.03 9.12 21.79
N GLU A 95 13.93 9.85 22.04
CA GLU A 95 13.99 11.11 22.78
C GLU A 95 14.45 10.90 24.23
N ALA A 96 13.91 9.88 24.91
CA ALA A 96 14.32 9.52 26.26
C ALA A 96 15.80 9.11 26.33
N LEU A 97 16.27 8.30 25.38
CA LEU A 97 17.68 7.90 25.29
C LEU A 97 18.60 9.09 25.06
N ASN A 98 18.22 10.04 24.19
CA ASN A 98 18.98 11.27 23.99
C ASN A 98 19.13 12.09 25.29
N GLN A 99 18.06 12.20 26.09
CA GLN A 99 18.11 12.87 27.39
C GLN A 99 19.03 12.13 28.38
N LEU A 100 18.98 10.79 28.40
CA LEU A 100 19.82 9.97 29.26
C LEU A 100 21.31 10.13 28.90
N VAL A 101 21.64 10.06 27.61
CA VAL A 101 23.01 10.28 27.11
C VAL A 101 23.50 11.68 27.44
N GLY A 102 22.64 12.70 27.30
CA GLY A 102 22.94 14.07 27.72
C GLY A 102 23.29 14.17 29.21
N SER A 103 22.49 13.53 30.07
CA SER A 103 22.70 13.49 31.52
C SER A 103 23.98 12.75 31.90
N TRP A 104 24.25 11.61 31.25
CA TRP A 104 25.48 10.84 31.43
C TRP A 104 26.72 11.65 31.05
N ASN A 105 26.69 12.33 29.88
CA ASN A 105 27.78 13.19 29.43
C ASN A 105 28.05 14.35 30.40
N HIS A 106 27.00 14.94 30.98
CA HIS A 106 27.15 15.97 31.99
C HIS A 106 27.80 15.42 33.27
N SER A 107 27.28 14.31 33.80
CA SER A 107 27.81 13.65 34.99
C SER A 107 29.27 13.23 34.81
N SER A 108 29.62 12.66 33.66
CA SER A 108 31.00 12.28 33.31
C SER A 108 31.95 13.47 33.34
N ARG A 109 31.55 14.64 32.82
CA ARG A 109 32.36 15.88 32.93
C ARG A 109 32.53 16.34 34.38
N VAL A 110 31.47 16.27 35.19
CA VAL A 110 31.54 16.66 36.61
C VAL A 110 32.49 15.73 37.36
N LEU A 111 32.38 14.42 37.16
CA LEU A 111 33.25 13.42 37.77
C LEU A 111 34.71 13.60 37.33
N HIS A 112 34.96 13.85 36.05
CA HIS A 112 36.29 14.15 35.55
C HIS A 112 36.89 15.38 36.27
N LYS A 113 36.12 16.46 36.42
CA LYS A 113 36.59 17.66 37.15
C LYS A 113 36.91 17.34 38.61
N LEU A 114 36.06 16.57 39.29
CA LEU A 114 36.29 16.16 40.68
C LEU A 114 37.59 15.36 40.83
N ASN A 115 37.83 14.42 39.91
CA ASN A 115 39.04 13.61 39.89
C ASN A 115 40.32 14.47 39.72
N GLU A 116 40.28 15.47 38.84
CA GLU A 116 41.41 16.39 38.66
C GLU A 116 41.67 17.24 39.92
N TYR A 117 40.61 17.70 40.62
CA TYR A 117 40.78 18.38 41.90
C TYR A 117 41.39 17.47 42.98
N GLN A 118 40.98 16.20 43.04
CA GLN A 118 41.53 15.23 43.99
C GLN A 118 43.03 15.00 43.74
N LYS A 119 43.45 14.80 42.49
CA LYS A 119 44.88 14.68 42.14
C LYS A 119 45.68 15.91 42.56
N GLN A 120 45.15 17.11 42.30
CA GLN A 120 45.83 18.34 42.70
C GLN A 120 45.94 18.49 44.23
N ALA A 121 44.93 18.03 44.97
CA ALA A 121 44.96 18.04 46.44
C ALA A 121 45.96 17.03 47.01
N SER A 122 46.08 15.83 46.41
CA SER A 122 47.08 14.84 46.82
C SER A 122 48.51 15.30 46.52
N ASP A 123 48.76 15.94 45.36
CA ASP A 123 50.11 16.40 44.99
C ASP A 123 50.61 17.56 45.87
N LYS A 124 49.70 18.42 46.35
CA LYS A 124 50.02 19.50 47.32
C LYS A 124 50.12 19.00 48.74
N THR A 125 49.45 17.89 49.06
CA THR A 125 49.67 17.13 50.29
C THR A 125 50.92 16.30 50.08
N GLY A 126 52.06 16.97 49.87
CA GLY A 126 53.38 16.38 50.00
C GLY A 126 53.59 15.99 51.45
N ILE A 127 52.94 14.91 51.87
CA ILE A 127 53.28 14.16 53.06
C ILE A 127 54.62 13.52 52.72
N GLY A 128 55.66 14.33 52.89
CA GLY A 128 56.99 13.84 53.21
C GLY A 128 56.88 13.22 54.58
N PHE A 129 56.60 11.91 54.62
CA PHE A 129 57.05 11.10 55.73
C PHE A 129 58.57 11.09 55.64
N ASN A 130 59.19 12.14 56.19
CA ASN A 130 60.58 12.08 56.58
C ASN A 130 60.61 11.15 57.79
N ASP A 131 60.98 9.89 57.56
CA ASP A 131 61.49 9.02 58.60
C ASP A 131 62.75 9.70 59.17
N SER A 132 62.56 10.49 60.23
CA SER A 132 63.64 11.18 60.93
C SER A 132 63.36 11.14 62.42
N GLU A 133 63.43 9.94 62.99
CA GLU A 133 63.96 9.70 64.33
C GLU A 133 64.12 8.19 64.57
N PHE A 134 65.25 7.64 64.13
CA PHE A 134 65.88 6.53 64.85
C PHE A 134 67.36 6.86 64.95
N SER A 135 67.69 7.63 65.99
CA SER A 135 69.07 7.84 66.40
C SER A 135 69.70 6.49 66.77
N GLU A 136 70.69 6.10 66.00
CA GLU A 136 71.90 5.36 66.40
C GLU A 136 71.84 4.67 67.77
N GLY A 137 71.36 3.42 67.75
CA GLY A 137 71.71 2.42 68.75
C GLY A 137 72.67 1.43 68.10
N GLU A 138 73.97 1.68 68.21
CA GLU A 138 75.00 0.74 67.77
C GLU A 138 75.00 -0.56 68.60
N THR A 139 75.51 -1.60 67.94
CA THR A 139 76.08 -2.87 68.47
C THR A 139 75.13 -4.03 68.73
N SER A 140 75.26 -5.09 67.91
CA SER A 140 75.82 -6.37 68.38
C SER A 140 75.79 -7.45 67.27
N THR A 141 76.95 -7.61 66.64
CA THR A 141 77.60 -8.86 66.19
C THR A 141 76.80 -10.12 65.80
N GLN A 142 77.15 -10.60 64.59
CA GLN A 142 77.62 -11.96 64.27
C GLN A 142 76.61 -13.00 63.74
N SER A 143 76.70 -13.28 62.44
CA SER A 143 77.00 -14.63 61.91
C SER A 143 77.39 -14.60 60.42
N ARG A 144 78.37 -15.45 60.07
CA ARG A 144 79.13 -15.54 58.81
C ARG A 144 78.32 -16.09 57.62
N PRO A 145 78.76 -15.85 56.37
CA PRO A 145 78.26 -16.55 55.19
C PRO A 145 79.04 -17.85 54.94
N ALA A 146 78.36 -18.84 54.36
CA ALA A 146 79.01 -19.90 53.60
C ALA A 146 78.11 -20.26 52.41
N TYR A 147 78.59 -19.94 51.20
CA TYR A 147 78.18 -20.56 49.95
C TYR A 147 78.91 -21.90 49.83
N ASP A 148 78.18 -23.00 49.62
CA ASP A 148 78.02 -23.73 48.35
C ASP A 148 76.92 -24.79 48.50
#